data_AF-A0A6C0EPW9-F1
#
_entry.id   AF-A0A6C0EPW9-F1
#
_cell.length_a   1.000
_cell.length_b   1.000
_cell.length_c   1.000
_cell.angle_alpha   90.00
_cell.angle_beta   90.00
_cell.angle_gamma   90.00
#
_symmetry.space_group_name_H-M   'P 1'
#
loop_
_entity.id
_entity.type
_entity.pdbx_description
1 polymer ?
#
loop_
_entity_poly.entity_id
_entity_poly.type
_entity_poly.pdbx_seq_one_letter_code
_entity_poly.pdbx_strand_id
1 'polypeptide(L)'
;MSWATCYSGSNNTHFNFPPIMSDGRNYSSWQPEAVVNQRIQKQEGIQSNWAYRQYLQNNGMQIMKYNNMEACYDLGVDPHVKTGMTPSSNVPYKFSSIYDTSRPGFGYNNSDLKNPYLTRQQLNSRLVSPSVNPANYQAFTNQK
;
A
#
# COMPACT_ATOMS: atom_id res chain seq x y z
N MET A 1 -33.90 -19.97 -43.87
CA MET A 1 -33.52 -19.94 -42.43
C MET A 1 -32.02 -19.70 -42.38
N SER A 2 -31.59 -18.55 -41.87
CA SER A 2 -30.19 -18.11 -41.95
C SER A 2 -29.35 -18.75 -40.84
N TRP A 3 -28.17 -19.25 -41.19
CA TRP A 3 -27.27 -20.06 -40.34
C TRP A 3 -26.36 -19.26 -39.39
N ALA A 4 -26.67 -18.01 -39.05
CA ALA A 4 -25.69 -17.14 -38.38
C ALA A 4 -26.24 -16.25 -37.27
N THR A 5 -27.13 -16.75 -36.42
CA THR A 5 -27.53 -15.99 -35.22
C THR A 5 -27.61 -16.88 -33.97
N CYS A 6 -26.46 -17.19 -33.38
CA CYS A 6 -26.38 -17.66 -31.99
C CYS A 6 -26.43 -16.42 -31.06
N TYR A 7 -27.58 -16.16 -30.42
CA TYR A 7 -27.77 -14.98 -29.57
C TYR A 7 -27.31 -15.14 -28.12
N SER A 8 -26.75 -16.30 -27.74
CA SER A 8 -26.07 -16.46 -26.45
C SER A 8 -25.27 -17.77 -26.48
N GLY A 9 -23.95 -17.64 -26.63
CA GLY A 9 -23.02 -18.76 -26.47
C GLY A 9 -22.74 -18.97 -24.98
N SER A 10 -23.50 -19.85 -24.33
CA SER A 10 -23.06 -20.42 -23.06
C SER A 10 -21.90 -21.37 -23.39
N ASN A 11 -20.66 -21.03 -23.00
CA ASN A 11 -19.49 -21.89 -23.17
C ASN A 11 -19.45 -23.03 -22.12
N ASN A 12 -20.58 -23.36 -21.50
CA ASN A 12 -20.67 -24.42 -20.51
C ASN A 12 -21.18 -25.72 -21.19
N THR A 13 -20.26 -26.65 -21.45
CA THR A 13 -20.56 -27.98 -22.03
C THR A 13 -21.16 -28.95 -21.01
N HIS A 14 -21.14 -28.61 -19.72
CA HIS A 14 -21.59 -29.46 -18.62
C HIS A 14 -22.75 -28.81 -17.85
N PHE A 15 -24.00 -29.05 -18.29
CA PHE A 15 -25.20 -28.41 -17.74
C PHE A 15 -25.48 -28.68 -16.25
N ASN A 16 -24.97 -29.80 -15.71
CA ASN A 16 -25.12 -30.16 -14.30
C ASN A 16 -24.01 -29.60 -13.40
N PHE A 17 -23.07 -28.85 -13.97
CA PHE A 17 -21.93 -28.30 -13.26
C PHE A 17 -21.91 -26.77 -13.43
N PRO A 18 -21.45 -26.04 -12.41
CA PRO A 18 -21.33 -24.59 -12.50
C PRO A 18 -20.41 -24.20 -13.67
N PRO A 19 -20.69 -23.07 -14.34
CA PRO A 19 -19.88 -22.63 -15.48
C PRO A 19 -18.40 -22.50 -15.10
N ILE A 20 -17.52 -23.22 -15.79
CA ILE A 20 -16.07 -23.11 -15.60
C ILE A 20 -15.60 -21.85 -16.35
N MET A 21 -15.63 -20.71 -15.66
CA MET A 21 -15.10 -19.45 -16.16
C MET A 21 -13.71 -19.21 -15.55
N SER A 22 -12.74 -18.82 -16.37
CA SER A 22 -11.37 -18.49 -15.92
C SER A 22 -11.33 -17.34 -14.91
N ASP A 23 -12.34 -16.48 -14.94
CA ASP A 23 -12.50 -15.30 -14.10
C ASP A 23 -13.01 -15.62 -12.68
N GLY A 24 -13.31 -16.89 -12.36
CA GLY A 24 -13.59 -17.31 -10.98
C GLY A 24 -14.86 -16.74 -10.32
N ARG A 25 -15.64 -15.90 -11.01
CA ARG A 25 -16.85 -15.23 -10.48
C ARG A 25 -17.89 -16.16 -9.84
N ASN A 26 -18.02 -17.40 -10.30
CA ASN A 26 -18.93 -18.39 -9.69
C ASN A 26 -18.50 -18.82 -8.28
N TYR A 27 -17.25 -18.62 -7.91
CA TYR A 27 -16.68 -18.96 -6.61
C TYR A 27 -16.27 -17.71 -5.82
N SER A 28 -16.65 -16.52 -6.29
CA SER A 28 -16.33 -15.26 -5.65
C SER A 28 -17.56 -14.71 -4.93
N SER A 29 -17.41 -14.41 -3.64
CA SER A 29 -18.39 -13.65 -2.85
C SER A 29 -18.34 -12.15 -3.15
N TRP A 30 -17.44 -11.70 -4.03
CA TRP A 30 -17.21 -10.29 -4.33
C TRP A 30 -18.50 -9.59 -4.78
N GLN A 31 -18.86 -8.52 -4.06
CA GLN A 31 -19.98 -7.66 -4.40
C GLN A 31 -19.45 -6.28 -4.79
N PRO A 32 -20.01 -5.62 -5.82
CA PRO A 32 -19.64 -4.26 -6.14
C PRO A 32 -19.91 -3.30 -4.97
N GLU A 33 -18.97 -2.42 -4.66
CA GLU A 33 -19.07 -1.43 -3.58
C GLU A 33 -20.31 -0.51 -3.71
N ALA A 34 -20.75 -0.26 -4.94
CA ALA A 34 -21.98 0.50 -5.19
C ALA A 34 -23.23 -0.18 -4.60
N VAL A 35 -23.28 -1.51 -4.63
CA VAL A 35 -24.39 -2.30 -4.06
C VAL A 35 -24.35 -2.23 -2.54
N VAL A 36 -23.15 -2.35 -1.95
CA VAL A 36 -22.93 -2.21 -0.50
C VAL A 36 -23.35 -0.82 -0.02
N ASN A 37 -22.92 0.23 -0.71
CA ASN A 37 -23.27 1.61 -0.41
C ASN A 37 -24.79 1.86 -0.51
N GLN A 38 -25.44 1.32 -1.54
CA GLN A 38 -26.89 1.43 -1.68
C GLN A 38 -27.62 0.71 -0.53
N ARG A 39 -27.08 -0.41 -0.06
CA ARG A 39 -27.63 -1.16 1.07
C ARG A 39 -27.48 -0.40 2.38
N ILE A 40 -26.32 0.24 2.62
CA ILE A 40 -26.08 1.14 3.75
C ILE A 40 -27.10 2.29 3.75
N GLN A 41 -27.26 2.97 2.60
CA GLN A 41 -28.21 4.08 2.49
C GLN A 41 -29.65 3.65 2.79
N LYS A 42 -30.07 2.46 2.33
CA LYS A 42 -31.40 1.90 2.62
C LYS A 42 -31.56 1.53 4.10
N GLN A 43 -30.56 0.86 4.68
CA GLN A 43 -30.60 0.38 6.06
C GLN A 43 -30.60 1.54 7.07
N GLU A 44 -29.81 2.57 6.81
CA GLU A 44 -29.66 3.74 7.67
C GLU A 44 -30.68 4.85 7.35
N GLY A 45 -31.58 4.61 6.39
CA GLY A 45 -32.63 5.57 6.01
C GLY A 45 -32.08 6.89 5.45
N ILE A 46 -30.94 6.87 4.78
CA ILE A 46 -30.27 8.06 4.26
C ILE A 46 -30.96 8.53 2.98
N GLN A 47 -31.68 9.66 3.08
CA GLN A 47 -32.45 10.24 1.96
C GLN A 47 -31.82 11.52 1.39
N SER A 48 -30.74 12.04 1.99
CA SER A 48 -30.12 13.30 1.56
C SER A 48 -28.60 13.23 1.55
N ASN A 49 -27.99 14.02 0.65
CA ASN A 49 -26.53 14.14 0.55
C ASN A 49 -25.88 14.63 1.85
N TRP A 50 -26.59 15.47 2.60
CA TRP A 50 -26.13 15.94 3.91
C TRP A 50 -26.06 14.79 4.93
N ALA A 51 -27.14 14.02 5.06
CA ALA A 51 -27.19 12.88 5.98
C ALA A 51 -26.13 11.82 5.61
N TYR A 52 -25.90 11.60 4.31
CA TYR A 52 -24.86 10.70 3.84
C TYR A 52 -23.46 11.16 4.26
N ARG A 53 -23.13 12.45 4.06
CA ARG A 53 -21.84 13.01 4.51
C ARG A 53 -21.66 12.91 6.02
N GLN A 54 -22.71 13.22 6.78
CA GLN A 54 -22.69 13.11 8.24
C GLN A 54 -22.46 11.66 8.69
N TYR A 55 -23.13 10.70 8.06
CA TYR A 55 -22.93 9.27 8.32
C TYR A 55 -21.48 8.84 8.05
N LEU A 56 -20.91 9.24 6.92
CA LEU A 56 -19.52 8.92 6.59
C LEU A 56 -18.51 9.57 7.55
N GLN A 57 -18.77 10.79 8.02
CA GLN A 57 -17.92 11.44 9.02
C GLN A 57 -17.97 10.71 10.37
N ASN A 58 -19.16 10.31 10.80
CA ASN A 58 -19.35 9.63 12.08
C ASN A 58 -18.84 8.18 12.06
N ASN A 59 -18.96 7.48 10.93
CA ASN A 59 -18.66 6.04 10.82
C ASN A 59 -17.41 5.72 9.98
N GLY A 60 -16.74 6.73 9.42
CA GLY A 60 -15.65 6.53 8.44
C GLY A 60 -14.52 5.66 8.95
N MET A 61 -14.14 5.78 10.22
CA MET A 61 -13.14 4.92 10.86
C MET A 61 -13.55 3.44 10.86
N GLN A 62 -14.82 3.15 11.12
CA GLN A 62 -15.33 1.78 11.12
C GLN A 62 -15.39 1.22 9.71
N ILE A 63 -15.87 2.01 8.74
CA ILE A 63 -15.94 1.63 7.32
C ILE A 63 -14.53 1.29 6.81
N MET A 64 -13.54 2.15 7.07
CA MET A 64 -12.16 1.88 6.67
C MET A 64 -11.61 0.60 7.31
N LYS A 65 -11.94 0.35 8.59
CA LYS A 65 -11.51 -0.88 9.28
C LYS A 65 -12.13 -2.14 8.66
N TYR A 66 -13.43 -2.12 8.36
CA TYR A 66 -14.11 -3.24 7.70
C TYR A 66 -13.53 -3.48 6.31
N ASN A 67 -13.42 -2.44 5.48
CA ASN A 67 -12.87 -2.59 4.13
C ASN A 67 -11.43 -3.13 4.14
N ASN A 68 -10.62 -2.70 5.11
CA ASN A 68 -9.27 -3.24 5.28
C ASN A 68 -9.29 -4.73 5.68
N MET A 69 -10.17 -5.12 6.59
CA MET A 69 -10.31 -6.50 7.04
C MET A 69 -10.78 -7.43 5.92
N GLU A 70 -11.78 -7.02 5.14
CA GLU A 70 -12.26 -7.79 3.97
C GLU A 70 -11.15 -7.94 2.93
N ALA A 71 -10.43 -6.87 2.61
CA ALA A 71 -9.30 -6.94 1.68
C ALA A 71 -8.20 -7.87 2.18
N CYS A 72 -7.89 -7.85 3.49
CA CYS A 72 -6.93 -8.76 4.09
C CYS A 72 -7.39 -10.22 4.00
N TYR A 73 -8.67 -10.49 4.25
CA TYR A 73 -9.28 -11.81 4.11
C TYR A 73 -9.17 -12.33 2.67
N ASP A 74 -9.53 -11.51 1.68
CA ASP A 74 -9.46 -11.87 0.26
C ASP A 74 -8.02 -12.13 -0.21
N LEU A 75 -7.06 -11.37 0.31
CA LEU A 75 -5.64 -11.54 0.00
C LEU A 75 -4.96 -12.66 0.81
N GLY A 76 -5.67 -13.27 1.78
CA GLY A 76 -5.10 -14.27 2.68
C GLY A 76 -3.96 -13.72 3.55
N VAL A 77 -3.97 -12.42 3.83
CA VAL A 77 -2.99 -11.76 4.71
C VAL A 77 -3.65 -11.42 6.03
N ASP A 78 -2.92 -11.57 7.14
CA ASP A 78 -3.47 -11.16 8.42
C ASP A 78 -3.74 -9.64 8.42
N PRO A 79 -4.94 -9.19 8.86
CA PRO A 79 -5.21 -7.78 9.06
C PRO A 79 -4.26 -7.28 10.14
N HIS A 80 -3.19 -6.62 9.71
CA HIS A 80 -2.07 -6.25 10.56
C HIS A 80 -2.52 -5.20 11.57
N VAL A 81 -3.04 -5.63 12.71
CA VAL A 81 -3.30 -4.75 13.84
C VAL A 81 -1.94 -4.41 14.42
N LYS A 82 -1.51 -3.15 14.28
CA LYS A 82 -0.34 -2.64 15.00
C LYS A 82 -0.67 -2.55 16.48
N THR A 83 -0.74 -3.69 17.15
CA THR A 83 -0.62 -3.72 18.59
C THR A 83 0.86 -3.47 18.86
N GLY A 84 1.23 -2.41 19.58
CA GLY A 84 2.60 -2.23 20.06
C GLY A 84 3.05 -3.34 21.04
N MET A 85 2.36 -4.48 21.05
CA MET A 85 2.40 -5.56 22.02
C MET A 85 3.20 -6.78 21.55
N THR A 86 3.76 -6.76 20.34
CA THR A 86 4.71 -7.80 19.93
C THR A 86 6.13 -7.24 19.98
N PRO A 87 6.79 -7.22 21.17
CA PRO A 87 8.24 -7.18 21.20
C PRO A 87 8.71 -8.52 20.63
N SER A 88 8.80 -8.60 19.30
CA SER A 88 9.44 -9.73 18.65
C SER A 88 10.92 -9.69 19.02
N SER A 89 11.42 -10.76 19.62
CA SER A 89 12.85 -10.94 19.89
C SER A 89 13.70 -10.93 18.62
N ASN A 90 13.09 -11.10 17.44
CA ASN A 90 13.75 -11.18 16.15
C ASN A 90 13.36 -10.00 15.24
N VAL A 91 13.40 -8.79 15.78
CA VAL A 91 13.26 -7.58 14.95
C VAL A 91 14.59 -7.23 14.28
N PRO A 92 14.58 -6.79 13.01
CA PRO A 92 15.78 -6.31 12.35
C PRO A 92 16.46 -5.20 13.16
N TYR A 93 17.78 -5.27 13.25
CA TYR A 93 18.57 -4.23 13.91
C TYR A 93 18.38 -2.88 13.21
N LYS A 94 17.94 -1.88 13.96
CA LYS A 94 17.69 -0.53 13.46
C LYS A 94 18.83 0.40 13.87
N PHE A 95 19.57 0.90 12.89
CA PHE A 95 20.57 1.95 13.10
C PHE A 95 19.90 3.25 13.52
N SER A 96 20.49 3.94 14.49
CA SER A 96 19.98 5.23 15.02
C SER A 96 20.19 6.38 14.05
N SER A 97 21.27 6.33 13.25
CA SER A 97 21.59 7.33 12.23
C SER A 97 22.43 6.71 11.11
N ILE A 98 22.61 7.46 10.02
CA ILE A 98 23.53 7.12 8.93
C ILE A 98 24.99 6.95 9.38
N TYR A 99 25.38 7.59 10.49
CA TYR A 99 26.74 7.52 11.05
C TYR A 99 26.87 6.45 12.13
N ASP A 100 25.78 5.74 12.44
CA ASP A 100 25.78 4.66 13.41
C ASP A 100 26.56 3.47 12.87
N THR A 101 27.69 3.18 13.51
CA THR A 101 28.57 2.06 13.16
C THR A 101 28.40 0.88 14.14
N SER A 102 27.48 1.01 15.09
CA SER A 102 27.25 -0.05 16.07
C SER A 102 26.65 -1.30 15.41
N ARG A 103 27.07 -2.46 15.91
CA ARG A 103 26.71 -3.77 15.35
C ARG A 103 26.09 -4.58 16.48
N PRO A 104 24.93 -5.24 16.28
CA PRO A 104 24.39 -6.15 17.27
C PRO A 104 25.39 -7.30 17.48
N GLY A 105 25.55 -7.72 18.75
CA GLY A 105 26.51 -8.77 19.11
C GLY A 105 26.18 -10.13 18.51
N PHE A 106 24.89 -10.41 18.22
CA PHE A 106 24.43 -11.65 17.60
C PHE A 106 23.72 -11.36 16.27
N GLY A 107 23.95 -12.21 15.26
CA GLY A 107 23.23 -12.16 13.97
C GLY A 107 23.69 -11.06 12.99
N TYR A 108 24.71 -10.26 13.33
CA TYR A 108 25.26 -9.30 12.37
C TYR A 108 26.06 -10.00 11.28
N ASN A 109 25.47 -10.12 10.10
CA ASN A 109 26.15 -10.65 8.92
C ASN A 109 26.57 -9.52 7.98
N ASN A 110 27.79 -9.64 7.46
CA ASN A 110 28.27 -8.82 6.34
C ASN A 110 27.98 -9.55 5.03
N SER A 111 27.61 -8.81 4.00
CA SER A 111 27.53 -9.33 2.64
C SER A 111 28.25 -8.42 1.67
N ASP A 112 28.64 -8.99 0.54
CA ASP A 112 29.21 -8.31 -0.61
C ASP A 112 28.34 -7.14 -1.11
N LEU A 113 27.01 -7.22 -0.97
CA LEU A 113 26.08 -6.15 -1.33
C LEU A 113 25.79 -5.16 -0.20
N LYS A 114 25.77 -5.62 1.05
CA LYS A 114 25.43 -4.78 2.21
C LYS A 114 26.51 -3.76 2.50
N ASN A 115 27.78 -4.17 2.48
CA ASN A 115 28.91 -3.31 2.79
C ASN A 115 29.00 -2.10 1.82
N PRO A 116 29.04 -2.28 0.49
CA PRO A 116 29.09 -1.15 -0.42
C PRO A 116 27.83 -0.29 -0.36
N TYR A 117 26.66 -0.88 -0.11
CA TYR A 117 25.43 -0.11 0.08
C TYR A 117 25.53 0.85 1.28
N LEU A 118 25.92 0.35 2.45
CA LEU A 118 26.03 1.16 3.67
C LEU A 118 27.08 2.27 3.52
N THR A 119 28.25 1.94 2.96
CA THR A 119 29.32 2.92 2.70
C THR A 119 28.88 3.99 1.69
N ARG A 120 28.16 3.60 0.63
CA ARG A 120 27.62 4.56 -0.35
C ARG A 120 26.63 5.53 0.29
N GLN A 121 25.75 5.06 1.18
CA GLN A 121 24.82 5.94 1.90
C GLN A 121 25.57 6.93 2.81
N GLN A 122 26.61 6.47 3.50
CA GLN A 122 27.47 7.32 4.33
C GLN A 122 28.29 8.34 3.53
N LEU A 123 28.71 8.00 2.32
CA LEU A 123 29.39 8.95 1.42
C LEU A 123 28.41 9.99 0.88
N ASN A 124 27.24 9.55 0.44
CA ASN A 124 26.20 10.44 -0.08
C ASN A 124 25.74 11.45 0.97
N SER A 125 25.67 11.06 2.25
CA SER A 125 25.28 11.97 3.32
C SER A 125 26.32 13.05 3.63
N ARG A 126 27.57 12.88 3.16
CA ARG A 126 28.66 13.85 3.30
C ARG A 126 28.78 14.76 2.08
N LEU A 127 27.92 14.61 1.07
CA LEU A 127 27.91 15.51 -0.08
C LEU A 127 27.53 16.91 0.39
N VAL A 128 28.47 17.84 0.27
CA VAL A 128 28.28 19.27 0.53
C VAL A 128 28.44 19.98 -0.81
N SER A 129 27.47 20.82 -1.18
CA SER A 129 27.66 21.71 -2.31
C SER A 129 28.60 22.84 -1.90
N PRO A 130 29.65 23.15 -2.67
CA PRO A 130 30.40 24.37 -2.44
C PRO A 130 29.44 25.57 -2.57
N SER A 131 29.52 26.49 -1.61
CA SER A 131 28.84 27.79 -1.73
C SER A 131 29.87 28.82 -2.19
N VAL A 132 29.59 29.45 -3.33
CA VAL A 132 30.39 30.55 -3.84
C VAL A 132 29.80 31.84 -3.31
N ASN A 133 30.52 32.52 -2.40
CA ASN A 133 30.10 33.84 -1.93
C ASN A 133 30.58 34.91 -2.94
N PRO A 134 29.67 35.59 -3.67
CA PRO A 134 30.04 36.61 -4.65
C PRO A 134 30.79 37.81 -4.04
N ALA A 135 30.69 38.04 -2.71
CA ALA A 135 31.45 39.09 -2.03
C ALA A 135 32.98 38.87 -2.09
N ASN A 136 33.43 37.61 -2.20
CA ASN A 136 34.85 37.27 -2.26
C ASN A 136 35.51 37.62 -3.62
N TYR A 137 34.74 38.02 -4.63
CA TYR A 137 35.22 38.31 -5.99
C TYR A 137 35.41 39.81 -6.28
N GLN A 138 34.98 40.70 -5.38
CA GLN A 138 35.07 42.15 -5.56
C GLN A 138 36.51 42.71 -5.44
N ALA A 139 37.48 41.90 -4.98
CA ALA A 139 38.86 42.33 -4.77
C ALA A 139 39.70 42.44 -6.06
N PHE A 140 39.23 41.90 -7.19
CA PHE A 140 40.01 41.84 -8.43
C PHE A 140 39.71 42.97 -9.43
N THR A 141 38.73 43.84 -9.18
CA THR A 141 38.32 44.89 -10.14
C THR A 141 38.95 46.26 -9.89
N ASN A 142 39.71 46.44 -8.81
CA ASN A 142 40.24 47.75 -8.39
C ASN A 142 41.76 47.92 -8.53
N GLN A 143 42.43 47.07 -9.33
CA GLN A 143 43.84 47.26 -9.71
C GLN A 143 43.93 47.71 -11.17
N LYS A 144 43.78 49.02 -11.40
CA LYS A 144 44.18 49.72 -12.63
C LYS A 144 44.81 51.05 -12.26
#